data_AF-A0A549YGS4-F1
#
_entry.id   AF-A0A549YGS4-F1
#
_cell.length_a   1.000
_cell.length_b   1.000
_cell.length_c   1.000
_cell.angle_alpha   90.00
_cell.angle_beta   90.00
_cell.angle_gamma   90.00
#
_symmetry.space_group_name_H-M   'P 1'
#
loop_
_entity.id
_entity.type
_entity.pdbx_description
1 polymer ?
#
loop_
_entity_poly.entity_id
_entity_poly.type
_entity_poly.pdbx_seq_one_letter_code
_entity_poly.pdbx_strand_id
1 'polypeptide(L)' 'MEQKVMTERCGICEEEKERGIHLYKMFICRECETNMIQTEPREEKYRYYLQKLKNVNRPTLYS' A
#
# COMPACT_ATOMS: atom_id res chain seq x y z
N MET A 1 18.26 23.26 14.39
CA MET A 1 17.57 21.96 14.62
C MET A 1 16.95 21.58 13.28
N GLU A 2 17.64 20.74 12.50
CA GLU A 2 17.13 20.30 11.20
C GLU A 2 16.05 19.24 11.42
N GLN A 3 14.79 19.61 11.20
CA GLN A 3 13.70 18.66 11.12
C GLN A 3 13.85 17.93 9.77
N LYS A 4 14.44 16.73 9.80
CA LYS A 4 14.44 15.82 8.66
C LYS A 4 12.99 15.44 8.37
N VAL A 5 12.44 16.03 7.32
CA VAL A 5 11.21 15.56 6.71
C VAL A 5 11.53 14.19 6.10
N MET A 6 11.10 13.12 6.76
CA MET A 6 11.24 11.76 6.23
C MET A 6 10.04 11.48 5.33
N THR A 7 10.26 11.52 4.02
CA THR A 7 9.33 10.99 3.04
C THR A 7 9.56 9.50 2.86
N GLU A 8 8.47 8.74 2.77
CA GLU A 8 8.52 7.32 2.45
C GLU A 8 7.79 7.07 1.14
N ARG A 9 8.27 6.11 0.36
CA ARG A 9 7.66 5.78 -0.93
C ARG A 9 6.45 4.90 -0.71
N CYS A 10 5.28 5.38 -1.13
CA CYS A 10 4.03 4.65 -1.05
C CYS A 10 4.12 3.39 -1.92
N GLY A 11 3.84 2.22 -1.37
CA GLY A 11 3.83 0.99 -2.15
C GLY A 11 2.63 0.84 -3.08
N ILE A 12 1.63 1.73 -3.00
CA ILE A 12 0.41 1.69 -3.82
C ILE A 12 0.52 2.61 -5.04
N CYS A 13 0.82 3.89 -4.82
CA CYS A 13 0.99 4.88 -5.91
C CYS A 13 2.44 5.11 -6.30
N GLU A 14 3.41 4.50 -5.60
CA GLU A 14 4.84 4.63 -5.87
C GLU A 14 5.44 6.04 -5.71
N GLU A 15 4.67 6.97 -5.16
CA GLU A 15 5.10 8.34 -4.87
C GLU A 15 5.71 8.50 -3.47
N GLU A 16 6.65 9.44 -3.34
CA GLU A 16 7.20 9.84 -2.04
C GLU A 16 6.20 10.73 -1.29
N LYS A 17 5.84 10.32 -0.07
CA LYS A 17 4.87 11.04 0.75
C LYS A 17 5.36 11.09 2.20
N GLU A 18 5.08 12.20 2.86
CA GLU A 18 5.48 12.42 4.26
C GLU A 18 4.51 11.78 5.27
N ARG A 19 3.29 11.47 4.84
CA ARG A 19 2.19 11.07 5.71
C ARG A 19 1.46 9.85 5.16
N GLY A 20 1.25 8.87 6.03
CA GLY A 20 0.58 7.62 5.69
C GLY A 20 0.61 6.62 6.84
N ILE A 21 0.30 5.37 6.53
CA ILE A 21 0.32 4.24 7.45
C ILE A 21 1.34 3.18 7.00
N HIS A 22 1.87 2.43 7.96
CA HIS A 22 2.70 1.25 7.67
C HIS A 22 1.87 -0.02 7.79
N LEU A 23 1.67 -0.71 6.67
CA LEU A 23 1.05 -2.02 6.63
C LEU A 23 2.14 -3.09 6.42
N TYR A 24 2.47 -3.82 7.49
CA TYR A 24 3.62 -4.72 7.56
C TYR A 24 4.96 -4.02 7.24
N LYS A 25 5.54 -4.29 6.05
CA LYS A 25 6.79 -3.70 5.55
C LYS A 25 6.56 -2.69 4.42
N MET A 26 5.31 -2.28 4.21
CA MET A 26 4.89 -1.44 3.09
C MET A 26 4.28 -0.15 3.63
N PHE A 27 4.84 0.99 3.21
CA PHE A 27 4.24 2.29 3.49
C PHE A 27 3.11 2.57 2.50
N ILE A 28 1.98 3.07 3.00
CA ILE A 28 0.80 3.43 2.22
C ILE A 28 0.48 4.87 2.58
N CYS A 29 0.51 5.76 1.58
CA CYS A 29 0.19 7.16 1.82
C CYS A 29 -1.27 7.34 2.22
N ARG A 30 -1.57 8.46 2.90
CA ARG A 30 -2.92 8.78 3.39
C ARG A 30 -3.99 8.78 2.28
N GLU A 31 -3.62 9.22 1.07
CA GLU A 31 -4.52 9.19 -0.09
C GLU A 31 -4.87 7.76 -0.48
N CYS A 32 -3.88 6.87 -0.52
CA CYS A 32 -4.09 5.46 -0.86
C CYS A 32 -4.84 4.72 0.24
N GLU A 33 -4.56 4.98 1.51
CA GLU A 33 -5.33 4.46 2.64
C GLU A 33 -6.80 4.89 2.53
N THR A 34 -7.04 6.20 2.34
CA THR A 34 -8.40 6.74 2.21
C THR A 34 -9.11 6.13 1.01
N ASN A 35 -8.44 6.00 -0.13
CA ASN A 35 -8.98 5.31 -1.30
C ASN A 35 -9.26 3.84 -0.99
N MET A 36 -8.39 3.12 -0.28
CA MET A 36 -8.61 1.70 0.06
C MET A 36 -9.80 1.51 1.01
N ILE A 37 -10.01 2.43 1.96
CA ILE A 37 -11.14 2.40 2.90
C ILE A 37 -12.43 2.88 2.24
N GLN A 38 -12.36 3.92 1.39
CA GLN A 38 -13.51 4.47 0.65
C GLN A 38 -13.88 3.67 -0.60
N THR A 39 -13.01 2.77 -1.09
CA THR A 39 -13.37 1.86 -2.18
C THR A 39 -14.29 0.79 -1.59
N GLU A 40 -15.59 1.06 -1.67
CA GLU A 40 -16.65 0.11 -1.32
C GLU A 40 -16.42 -1.24 -2.03
N PRO A 41 -16.64 -2.38 -1.34
CA PRO A 41 -16.35 -3.72 -1.83
C PRO A 41 -17.41 -4.19 -2.85
N ARG A 42 -17.67 -3.40 -3.91
CA ARG A 42 -18.71 -3.73 -4.88
C ARG A 42 -18.33 -3.78 -6.35
N GLU A 43 -17.31 -3.11 -6.88
CA GLU A 43 -17.09 -3.18 -8.34
C GLU A 43 -15.59 -3.23 -8.72
N GLU A 44 -15.23 -4.26 -9.51
CA GLU A 44 -13.97 -4.59 -10.23
C GLU A 44 -12.59 -4.36 -9.56
N LYS A 45 -12.35 -3.25 -8.87
CA LYS A 45 -11.06 -2.91 -8.22
C LYS A 45 -10.67 -3.88 -7.12
N TYR A 46 -11.63 -4.50 -6.42
CA TYR A 46 -11.35 -5.51 -5.40
C TYR A 46 -10.61 -6.73 -5.97
N ARG A 47 -10.91 -7.14 -7.21
CA ARG A 47 -10.20 -8.24 -7.89
C ARG A 47 -8.76 -7.87 -8.24
N TYR A 48 -8.50 -6.60 -8.59
CA TYR A 48 -7.15 -6.11 -8.86
C TYR A 48 -6.27 -6.19 -7.59
N TYR A 49 -6.78 -5.71 -6.45
CA TYR A 49 -6.05 -5.80 -5.17
C TYR A 49 -5.86 -7.26 -4.72
N LEU A 50 -6.87 -8.13 -4.88
CA LEU A 50 -6.73 -9.57 -4.60
C LEU A 50 -5.70 -10.26 -5.49
N GLN A 51 -5.61 -9.89 -6.78
CA GLN A 51 -4.65 -10.49 -7.70
C GLN A 51 -3.21 -10.09 -7.34
N LYS A 52 -2.99 -8.83 -6.94
CA LYS A 52 -1.69 -8.38 -6.43
C LYS A 52 -1.34 -9.03 -5.09
N LEU A 53 -2.28 -9.14 -4.16
CA LEU A 53 -2.10 -9.83 -2.87
C LEU A 53 -1.82 -11.34 -3.01
N LYS A 54 -2.45 -12.03 -3.98
CA LYS A 54 -2.16 -13.44 -4.28
C LYS A 54 -0.70 -13.68 -4.70
N ASN A 55 -0.09 -12.73 -5.39
CA ASN A 55 1.33 -12.83 -5.76
C ASN A 55 2.27 -12.61 -4.58
N VAL A 56 1.86 -11.81 -3.59
CA VAL A 56 2.62 -11.60 -2.34
C VAL A 56 2.46 -12.79 -1.39
N ASN A 57 1.32 -13.49 -1.45
CA ASN A 57 1.01 -14.64 -0.60
C ASN A 57 1.47 -15.99 -1.18
N ARG A 58 2.32 -16.01 -2.23
CA ARG A 58 3.17 -17.19 -2.47
C ARG A 58 4.30 -17.12 -1.45
N PRO A 59 4.26 -17.89 -0.35
CA PRO A 59 5.50 -18.17 0.35
C PRO A 59 6.46 -18.75 -0.69
N THR A 60 7.70 -18.28 -0.69
CA THR A 60 8.83 -18.96 -1.35
C THR A 60 9.14 -20.27 -0.63
N LEU A 61 8.13 -21.15 -0.52
CA LEU A 61 8.23 -22.50 -0.01
C LEU A 61 7.73 -23.40 -1.13
N TYR A 62 8.63 -23.68 -2.06
CA TYR A 62 8.90 -25.01 -2.60
C TYR A 62 9.99 -24.86 -3.67
N SER A 63 11.23 -25.06 -3.25
CA SER A 63 12.25 -25.89 -3.90
C SER A 63 13.21 -26.36 -2.81
#